data_AF-A0A925JBJ5-F1
#
_entry.id   AF-A0A925JBJ5-F1
#
_cell.length_a   1.000
_cell.length_b   1.000
_cell.length_c   1.000
_cell.angle_alpha   90.00
_cell.angle_beta   90.00
_cell.angle_gamma   90.00
#
_symmetry.space_group_name_H-M   'P 1'
#
loop_
_entity.id
_entity.type
_entity.pdbx_description
1 polymer ?
#
loop_
_entity_poly.entity_id
_entity_poly.type
_entity_poly.pdbx_seq_one_letter_code
_entity_poly.pdbx_strand_id
1 'polypeptide(L)'
;MPTAFQLNMKSKFFILCCIFLFACFTQAQSKDRALALIVVENHAIDGLAKKVSIVRYRFKNGEMISRDVILTESTEKLRFDLGKNQLLQNRYVTDWAGDIIDVQKKKLLHDSRLQFYSAEGSQVILVSRNGFDESTYFLYD
;
A
#
# COMPACT_ATOMS: atom_id res chain seq x y z
N MET A 1 -15.93 -65.68 18.26
CA MET A 1 -16.34 -64.43 18.95
C MET A 1 -15.08 -63.64 19.30
N PRO A 2 -14.92 -62.39 18.84
CA PRO A 2 -13.79 -61.57 19.26
C PRO A 2 -13.89 -61.27 20.76
N THR A 3 -12.82 -61.49 21.52
CA THR A 3 -12.74 -61.12 22.93
C THR A 3 -12.75 -59.59 23.07
N ALA A 4 -13.37 -59.07 24.14
CA ALA A 4 -13.56 -57.63 24.37
C ALA A 4 -12.26 -56.79 24.26
N PHE A 5 -11.10 -57.41 24.45
CA PHE A 5 -9.78 -56.83 24.28
C PHE A 5 -9.45 -56.44 22.82
N GLN A 6 -9.84 -57.27 21.84
CA GLN A 6 -9.61 -57.03 20.40
C GLN A 6 -10.44 -55.87 19.84
N LEU A 7 -11.63 -55.62 20.40
CA LEU A 7 -12.47 -54.47 20.03
C LEU A 7 -11.83 -53.13 20.44
N ASN A 8 -11.20 -53.12 21.61
CA ASN A 8 -10.61 -51.91 22.22
C ASN A 8 -9.31 -51.45 21.52
N MET A 9 -8.60 -52.38 20.87
CA MET A 9 -7.42 -52.07 20.07
C MET A 9 -7.77 -51.43 18.71
N LYS A 10 -8.85 -51.91 18.07
CA LYS A 10 -9.30 -51.40 16.76
C LYS A 10 -9.86 -49.98 16.85
N SER A 11 -10.57 -49.65 17.94
CA SER A 11 -11.10 -48.28 18.13
C SER A 11 -9.99 -47.26 18.38
N LYS A 12 -8.96 -47.62 19.15
CA LYS A 12 -7.80 -46.76 19.40
C LYS A 12 -6.99 -46.51 18.12
N PHE A 13 -6.82 -47.53 17.28
CA PHE A 13 -6.15 -47.38 15.99
C PHE A 13 -6.92 -46.47 15.03
N PHE A 14 -8.25 -46.58 15.02
CA PHE A 14 -9.12 -45.72 14.22
C PHE A 14 -9.04 -44.25 14.66
N ILE A 15 -9.08 -43.98 15.98
CA ILE A 15 -8.95 -42.62 16.52
C ILE A 15 -7.57 -42.03 16.15
N LEU A 16 -6.50 -42.82 16.23
CA LEU A 16 -5.15 -42.37 15.86
C LEU A 16 -5.07 -42.02 14.36
N CYS A 17 -5.68 -42.82 13.48
CA CYS A 17 -5.78 -42.50 12.06
C CYS A 17 -6.56 -41.21 11.81
N CYS A 18 -7.69 -41.00 12.51
CA CYS A 18 -8.47 -39.77 12.38
C CYS A 18 -7.68 -38.53 12.81
N ILE A 19 -6.92 -38.61 13.91
CA ILE A 19 -6.06 -37.52 14.38
C ILE A 19 -4.95 -37.23 13.37
N PHE A 20 -4.32 -38.27 12.81
CA PHE A 20 -3.26 -38.12 11.81
C PHE A 20 -3.79 -37.50 10.51
N LEU A 21 -4.94 -37.94 10.02
CA LEU A 21 -5.60 -37.35 8.86
C LEU A 21 -5.98 -35.89 9.12
N PHE A 22 -6.55 -35.58 10.28
CA PHE A 22 -6.91 -34.20 10.65
C PHE A 22 -5.68 -33.30 10.73
N ALA A 23 -4.56 -33.78 11.28
CA ALA A 23 -3.30 -33.06 11.30
C ALA A 23 -2.75 -32.82 9.88
N CYS A 24 -2.87 -33.78 8.96
CA CYS A 24 -2.47 -33.60 7.56
C CYS A 24 -3.33 -32.55 6.82
N PHE A 25 -4.61 -32.39 7.16
CA PHE A 25 -5.47 -31.35 6.57
C PHE A 25 -5.20 -29.94 7.13
N THR A 26 -4.45 -29.81 8.23
CA THR A 26 -4.03 -28.52 8.79
C THR A 26 -2.72 -27.97 8.21
N GLN A 27 -2.25 -28.49 7.07
CA GLN A 27 -1.17 -27.82 6.34
C GLN A 27 -1.55 -26.37 6.10
N ALA A 28 -0.78 -25.47 6.70
CA ALA A 28 -1.03 -24.06 6.71
C ALA A 28 -1.22 -23.56 5.29
N GLN A 29 -2.44 -23.14 4.94
CA GLN A 29 -2.63 -22.27 3.80
C GLN A 29 -1.78 -21.04 4.04
N SER A 30 -0.61 -20.95 3.40
CA SER A 30 0.12 -19.71 3.34
C SER A 30 -0.82 -18.72 2.68
N LYS A 31 -1.41 -17.81 3.45
CA LYS A 31 -2.25 -16.74 2.90
C LYS A 31 -1.41 -16.07 1.81
N ASP A 32 -1.91 -16.10 0.58
CA ASP A 32 -1.31 -15.37 -0.54
C ASP A 32 -1.14 -13.91 -0.10
N ARG A 33 0.11 -13.46 0.07
CA ARG A 33 0.40 -12.09 0.53
C ARG A 33 0.64 -11.22 -0.67
N ALA A 34 -0.32 -10.35 -0.97
CA ALA A 34 -0.17 -9.30 -1.97
C ALA A 34 0.07 -7.95 -1.27
N LEU A 35 1.11 -7.24 -1.67
CA LEU A 35 1.47 -5.93 -1.13
C LEU A 35 1.82 -4.98 -2.27
N ALA A 36 1.69 -3.68 -2.03
CA ALA A 36 2.15 -2.66 -2.94
C ALA A 36 2.96 -1.60 -2.19
N LEU A 37 4.03 -1.12 -2.82
CA LEU A 37 4.84 -0.02 -2.34
C LEU A 37 4.75 1.11 -3.37
N ILE A 38 4.37 2.30 -2.92
CA ILE A 38 4.44 3.51 -3.73
C ILE A 38 5.70 4.25 -3.33
N VAL A 39 6.56 4.50 -4.31
CA VAL A 39 7.81 5.23 -4.12
C VAL A 39 7.88 6.42 -5.05
N VAL A 40 8.73 7.36 -4.66
CA VAL A 40 9.13 8.48 -5.51
C VAL A 40 10.55 8.22 -5.98
N GLU A 41 10.75 8.20 -7.28
CA GLU A 41 12.05 8.02 -7.92
C GLU A 41 12.49 9.34 -8.57
N ASN A 42 13.67 9.84 -8.19
CA ASN A 42 14.30 10.97 -8.84
C ASN A 42 15.20 10.50 -9.98
N HIS A 43 15.09 11.17 -11.13
CA HIS A 43 15.88 10.90 -12.32
C HIS A 43 16.87 12.03 -12.55
N ALA A 44 18.15 11.69 -12.48
CA ALA A 44 19.22 12.64 -12.74
C ALA A 44 19.42 12.81 -14.26
N ILE A 45 19.49 14.06 -14.70
CA ILE A 45 19.86 14.46 -16.06
C ILE A 45 20.98 15.49 -15.89
N ASP A 46 22.15 15.20 -16.45
CA ASP A 46 23.37 16.00 -16.28
C ASP A 46 23.78 16.20 -14.81
N GLY A 47 23.61 15.16 -13.97
CA GLY A 47 23.96 15.20 -12.55
C GLY A 47 22.96 15.94 -11.65
N LEU A 48 21.87 16.49 -12.20
CA LEU A 48 20.81 17.17 -11.46
C LEU A 48 19.50 16.39 -11.53
N ALA A 49 18.77 16.29 -10.41
CA ALA A 49 17.43 15.69 -10.40
C ALA A 49 16.45 16.59 -11.18
N LYS A 50 16.18 16.27 -12.45
CA LYS A 50 15.33 17.06 -13.35
C LYS A 50 13.94 16.46 -13.54
N LYS A 51 13.76 15.16 -13.27
CA LYS A 51 12.45 14.51 -13.32
C LYS A 51 12.20 13.69 -12.07
N VAL A 52 10.93 13.58 -11.72
CA VAL A 52 10.46 12.73 -10.65
C VAL A 52 9.40 11.77 -11.18
N SER A 53 9.39 10.54 -10.69
CA SER A 53 8.35 9.56 -11.00
C SER A 53 7.74 9.00 -9.74
N ILE A 54 6.41 8.93 -9.70
CA ILE A 54 5.68 8.15 -8.70
C ILE A 54 5.53 6.75 -9.30
N VAL A 55 6.03 5.74 -8.57
CA VAL A 55 6.11 4.37 -9.06
C VAL A 55 5.44 3.43 -8.06
N ARG A 56 4.62 2.52 -8.57
CA ARG A 56 4.02 1.44 -7.79
C ARG A 56 4.74 0.13 -8.07
N TYR A 57 5.39 -0.38 -7.04
CA TYR A 57 5.90 -1.75 -7.01
C TYR A 57 4.84 -2.66 -6.41
N ARG A 58 4.59 -3.81 -7.02
CA ARG A 58 3.73 -4.85 -6.44
C ARG A 58 4.55 -6.07 -6.09
N PHE A 59 4.17 -6.68 -4.98
CA PHE A 59 4.79 -7.87 -4.44
C PHE A 59 3.74 -8.96 -4.24
N LYS A 60 4.11 -10.20 -4.53
CA LYS A 60 3.34 -11.38 -4.18
C LYS A 60 4.28 -12.38 -3.50
N ASN A 61 3.92 -12.82 -2.30
CA ASN A 61 4.68 -13.80 -1.52
C ASN A 61 6.16 -13.44 -1.33
N GLY A 62 6.45 -12.14 -1.18
CA GLY A 62 7.81 -11.61 -0.98
C GLY A 62 8.56 -11.26 -2.27
N GLU A 63 8.05 -11.66 -3.43
CA GLU A 63 8.67 -11.41 -4.72
C GLU A 63 8.04 -10.20 -5.42
N MET A 64 8.86 -9.36 -6.04
CA MET A 64 8.38 -8.25 -6.87
C MET A 64 7.81 -8.79 -8.20
N ILE A 65 6.55 -8.52 -8.47
CA ILE A 65 5.85 -9.02 -9.68
C ILE A 65 5.65 -7.96 -10.76
N SER A 66 5.62 -6.68 -10.39
CA SER A 66 5.39 -5.59 -11.35
C SER A 66 5.92 -4.27 -10.84
N ARG A 67 6.30 -3.40 -11.79
CA ARG A 67 6.64 -1.99 -11.56
C ARG A 67 5.84 -1.13 -12.53
N ASP A 68 4.93 -0.32 -11.99
CA ASP A 68 4.12 0.61 -12.78
C ASP A 68 4.53 2.05 -12.51
N VAL A 69 4.88 2.79 -13.56
CA VAL A 69 4.99 4.26 -13.45
C VAL A 69 3.58 4.84 -13.43
N ILE A 70 3.25 5.57 -12.36
CA ILE A 70 1.96 6.24 -12.19
C ILE A 70 1.99 7.58 -12.90
N LEU A 71 3.01 8.40 -12.60
CA LEU A 71 3.18 9.75 -13.13
C LEU A 71 4.67 10.05 -13.21
N THR A 72 5.11 10.71 -14.28
CA THR A 72 6.44 11.29 -14.39
C THR A 72 6.29 12.77 -14.71
N GLU A 73 6.97 13.62 -13.96
CA GLU A 73 6.93 15.06 -14.15
C GLU A 73 8.31 15.71 -13.97
N SER A 74 8.43 16.97 -14.39
CA SER A 74 9.58 17.81 -14.05
C SER A 74 9.65 18.08 -12.55
N THR A 75 10.85 18.10 -11.97
CA THR A 75 11.05 18.49 -10.56
C THR A 75 10.70 19.95 -10.28
N GLU A 76 10.57 20.78 -11.32
CA GLU A 76 10.06 22.15 -11.22
C GLU A 76 8.54 22.20 -11.03
N LYS A 77 7.82 21.18 -11.51
CA LYS A 77 6.36 21.10 -11.46
C LYS A 77 5.86 20.27 -10.28
N LEU A 78 6.58 19.20 -9.95
CA LEU A 78 6.22 18.31 -8.86
C LEU A 78 7.46 17.95 -8.06
N ARG A 79 7.43 18.17 -6.74
CA ARG A 79 8.59 17.95 -5.89
C ARG A 79 8.19 17.25 -4.60
N PHE A 80 8.76 16.08 -4.37
CA PHE A 80 8.61 15.35 -3.12
C PHE A 80 9.81 15.60 -2.22
N ASP A 81 9.58 16.31 -1.12
CA ASP A 81 10.57 16.43 -0.05
C ASP A 81 10.49 15.24 0.91
N LEU A 82 11.59 14.92 1.58
CA LEU A 82 11.65 13.83 2.54
C LEU A 82 10.77 14.11 3.76
N GLY A 83 10.04 13.08 4.23
CA GLY A 83 9.41 13.05 5.55
C GLY A 83 8.00 13.67 5.66
N LYS A 84 7.45 14.26 4.60
CA LYS A 84 6.15 14.95 4.66
C LYS A 84 5.11 14.51 3.62
N ASN A 85 5.38 13.42 2.90
CA ASN A 85 4.45 12.88 1.91
C ASN A 85 3.47 11.93 2.61
N GLN A 86 2.20 11.97 2.22
CA GLN A 86 1.20 11.05 2.76
C GLN A 86 0.50 10.26 1.66
N LEU A 87 0.16 9.01 1.96
CA LEU A 87 -0.71 8.18 1.15
C LEU A 87 -2.07 8.06 1.87
N LEU A 88 -3.11 8.60 1.24
CA LEU A 88 -4.46 8.65 1.77
C LEU A 88 -5.31 7.61 1.04
N GLN A 89 -6.01 6.78 1.83
CA GLN A 89 -6.94 5.75 1.33
C GLN A 89 -6.35 4.82 0.25
N ASN A 90 -5.02 4.60 0.25
CA ASN A 90 -4.31 3.84 -0.79
C ASN A 90 -4.52 4.38 -2.23
N ARG A 91 -4.96 5.64 -2.39
CA ARG A 91 -5.32 6.21 -3.70
C ARG A 91 -4.73 7.60 -3.94
N TYR A 92 -4.65 8.45 -2.92
CA TYR A 92 -4.19 9.81 -3.09
C TYR A 92 -2.82 9.98 -2.46
N VAL A 93 -1.85 10.40 -3.24
CA VAL A 93 -0.54 10.81 -2.73
C VAL A 93 -0.57 12.33 -2.61
N THR A 94 -0.27 12.83 -1.43
CA THR A 94 -0.04 14.26 -1.21
C THR A 94 1.41 14.51 -0.85
N ASP A 95 2.00 15.54 -1.44
CA ASP A 95 3.30 16.04 -1.02
C ASP A 95 3.14 17.14 0.05
N TRP A 96 4.26 17.71 0.49
CA TRP A 96 4.25 18.81 1.44
C TRP A 96 3.70 20.12 0.87
N ALA A 97 3.87 20.36 -0.43
CA ALA A 97 3.36 21.52 -1.16
C ALA A 97 1.85 21.42 -1.44
N GLY A 98 1.18 20.38 -0.92
CA GLY A 98 -0.26 20.21 -1.09
C GLY A 98 -0.65 19.76 -2.49
N ASP A 99 0.30 19.30 -3.30
CA ASP A 99 0.01 18.65 -4.57
C ASP A 99 -0.65 17.31 -4.32
N ILE A 100 -1.75 17.04 -5.03
CA ILE A 100 -2.56 15.84 -4.80
C ILE A 100 -2.62 15.02 -6.07
N ILE A 101 -2.11 13.79 -6.01
CA ILE A 101 -2.02 12.86 -7.12
C ILE A 101 -2.99 11.69 -6.88
N ASP A 102 -3.86 11.43 -7.86
CA ASP A 102 -4.68 10.21 -7.88
C ASP A 102 -3.91 9.07 -8.55
N VAL A 103 -3.47 8.09 -7.75
CA VAL A 103 -2.66 6.96 -8.23
C VAL A 103 -3.45 5.90 -8.99
N GLN A 104 -4.79 5.96 -8.99
CA GLN A 104 -5.64 5.11 -9.83
C GLN A 104 -5.86 5.76 -11.18
N LYS A 105 -6.17 7.06 -11.19
CA LYS A 105 -6.37 7.85 -12.43
C LYS A 105 -5.07 8.30 -13.08
N LYS A 106 -3.91 8.08 -12.43
CA LYS A 106 -2.57 8.42 -12.94
C LYS A 106 -2.43 9.90 -13.31
N LYS A 107 -2.97 10.78 -12.48
CA LYS A 107 -2.97 12.23 -12.76
C LYS A 107 -2.81 13.07 -11.51
N LEU A 108 -2.18 14.22 -11.69
CA LEU A 108 -2.20 15.33 -10.74
C LEU A 108 -3.63 15.92 -10.73
N LEU A 109 -4.29 15.88 -9.57
CA LEU A 109 -5.62 16.45 -9.37
C LEU A 109 -5.55 17.91 -8.96
N HIS A 110 -4.53 18.25 -8.18
CA HIS A 110 -4.33 19.58 -7.65
C HIS A 110 -2.84 19.90 -7.66
N ASP A 111 -2.52 21.05 -8.24
CA ASP A 111 -1.20 21.68 -8.28
C ASP A 111 -1.33 22.92 -7.39
N SER A 112 -0.81 22.85 -6.17
CA SER A 112 -1.06 23.85 -5.13
C SER A 112 0.21 24.59 -4.73
N ARG A 113 0.03 25.87 -4.35
CA ARG A 113 1.04 26.62 -3.58
C ARG A 113 0.71 26.66 -2.08
N LEU A 114 -0.33 25.95 -1.66
CA LEU A 114 -0.74 25.78 -0.28
C LEU A 114 0.17 24.74 0.39
N GLN A 115 -0.05 24.46 1.67
CA GLN A 115 0.70 23.48 2.42
C GLN A 115 -0.27 22.40 2.91
N PHE A 116 0.12 21.13 2.74
CA PHE A 116 -0.60 20.03 3.38
C PHE A 116 -0.58 20.20 4.91
N TYR A 117 -1.75 20.12 5.54
CA TYR A 117 -1.90 20.19 7.00
C TYR A 117 -2.36 18.86 7.59
N SER A 118 -3.50 18.37 7.13
CA SER A 118 -4.04 17.10 7.60
C SER A 118 -4.99 16.48 6.57
N ALA A 119 -5.30 15.22 6.79
CA ALA A 119 -6.34 14.52 6.06
C ALA A 119 -7.18 13.69 7.03
N GLU A 120 -8.48 13.70 6.83
CA GLU A 120 -9.44 12.91 7.62
C GLU A 120 -10.45 12.27 6.67
N GLY A 121 -10.52 10.93 6.69
CA GLY A 121 -11.38 10.21 5.77
C GLY A 121 -11.04 10.53 4.32
N SER A 122 -11.99 11.12 3.58
CA SER A 122 -11.87 11.54 2.18
C SER A 122 -11.57 13.02 2.01
N GLN A 123 -11.25 13.72 3.10
CA GLN A 123 -10.99 15.15 3.11
C GLN A 123 -9.49 15.41 3.23
N VAL A 124 -8.99 16.36 2.42
CA VAL A 124 -7.65 16.91 2.59
C VAL A 124 -7.76 18.38 2.94
N ILE A 125 -7.07 18.78 4.00
CA ILE A 125 -7.01 20.14 4.49
C ILE A 125 -5.68 20.74 4.04
N LEU A 126 -5.75 21.73 3.16
CA LEU A 126 -4.62 22.54 2.73
C LEU A 126 -4.74 23.94 3.33
N VAL A 127 -3.64 24.48 3.85
CA VAL A 127 -3.58 25.83 4.42
C VAL A 127 -2.59 26.68 3.64
N SER A 128 -2.89 27.97 3.53
CA SER A 128 -1.91 28.93 3.01
C SER A 128 -0.59 28.86 3.79
N ARG A 129 0.53 28.94 3.09
CA ARG A 129 1.90 28.80 3.63
C ARG A 129 2.22 29.82 4.74
N ASN A 130 1.43 30.89 4.85
CA ASN A 130 1.55 31.93 5.87
C ASN A 130 0.63 31.71 7.09
N GLY A 131 -0.14 30.62 7.15
CA GLY A 131 -0.85 30.18 8.35
C GLY A 131 -2.02 31.02 8.85
N PHE A 132 -2.33 32.19 8.26
CA PHE A 132 -3.23 33.16 8.90
C PHE A 132 -4.56 33.48 8.21
N ASP A 133 -4.79 33.21 6.91
CA ASP A 133 -6.02 33.75 6.27
C ASP A 133 -6.88 32.78 5.43
N GLU A 134 -6.36 31.66 4.92
CA GLU A 134 -7.18 30.78 4.04
C GLU A 134 -6.87 29.28 4.26
N SER A 135 -7.89 28.55 4.72
CA SER A 135 -7.92 27.08 4.72
C SER A 135 -8.81 26.64 3.55
N THR A 136 -8.27 25.85 2.63
CA THR A 136 -9.05 25.26 1.54
C THR A 136 -9.26 23.78 1.82
N TYR A 137 -10.51 23.36 1.78
CA TYR A 137 -10.92 21.97 1.97
C TYR A 137 -11.11 21.33 0.60
N PHE A 138 -10.37 20.26 0.34
CA PHE A 138 -10.59 19.44 -0.84
C PHE A 138 -11.31 18.16 -0.46
N LEU A 139 -12.45 17.95 -1.08
CA LEU A 139 -13.22 16.71 -1.01
C LEU A 139 -12.86 15.85 -2.23
N TYR A 140 -12.51 14.59 -1.97
CA TYR A 140 -12.25 13.60 -3.01
C TYR A 140 -13.26 12.45 -2.90
N ASP A 141 -13.79 11.99 -4.03
CA ASP A 141 -14.66 10.79 -4.13
C ASP A 141 -13.86 9.51 -4.38
#